data_AF-A0A0R1V947-F1
#
_entry.id   AF-A0A0R1V947-F1
#
_cell.length_a   1.000
_cell.length_b   1.000
_cell.length_c   1.000
_cell.angle_alpha   90.00
_cell.angle_beta   90.00
_cell.angle_gamma   90.00
#
_symmetry.space_group_name_H-M   'P 1'
#
loop_
_entity.id
_entity.type
_entity.pdbx_description
1 polymer ?
#
loop_
_entity_poly.entity_id
_entity_poly.type
_entity_poly.pdbx_seq_one_letter_code
_entity_poly.pdbx_strand_id
1 'polypeptide(L)'
;MARCIEVGQVGSIADANDKNLADIPVGKPCVITKVNGDRTVRKRLMDMGLTRNTMVTITKVAPLGDPLELVVRGYHLSIRKYEAQTIMVQEVD
;
A
#
# COMPACT_ATOMS: atom_id res chain seq x y z
N MET A 1 -23.64 -8.85 -10.72
CA MET A 1 -22.31 -8.85 -11.36
C MET A 1 -21.27 -8.71 -10.26
N ALA A 2 -20.76 -9.82 -9.71
CA ALA A 2 -19.66 -9.79 -8.75
C ALA A 2 -18.37 -9.91 -9.55
N ARG A 3 -17.54 -8.86 -9.59
CA ARG A 3 -16.17 -8.99 -10.05
C ARG A 3 -15.42 -9.76 -8.97
N CYS A 4 -15.04 -10.99 -9.27
CA CYS A 4 -14.12 -11.77 -8.45
C CYS A 4 -12.87 -10.91 -8.22
N ILE A 5 -12.56 -10.64 -6.96
CA ILE A 5 -11.29 -10.03 -6.59
C ILE A 5 -10.27 -11.15 -6.73
N GLU A 6 -9.40 -11.05 -7.72
CA GLU A 6 -8.28 -11.98 -7.88
C GLU A 6 -7.36 -11.79 -6.69
N VAL A 7 -7.35 -12.78 -5.79
CA VAL A 7 -6.43 -12.83 -4.67
C VAL A 7 -5.09 -13.27 -5.23
N GLY A 8 -4.27 -12.30 -5.66
CA GLY A 8 -2.90 -12.55 -6.10
C GLY A 8 -2.11 -13.27 -5.01
N GLN A 9 -1.38 -14.33 -5.37
CA GLN A 9 -0.47 -15.02 -4.47
C GLN A 9 0.52 -14.01 -3.88
N VAL A 10 0.45 -13.80 -2.56
CA VAL A 10 1.53 -13.16 -1.81
C VAL A 10 2.65 -14.17 -1.66
N GLY A 11 3.52 -14.19 -2.66
CA GLY A 11 4.73 -15.01 -2.70
C GLY A 11 5.63 -14.78 -1.47
N SER A 12 6.47 -15.78 -1.20
CA SER A 12 7.39 -15.87 -0.07
C SER A 12 8.01 -14.55 0.35
N ILE A 13 7.95 -14.30 1.66
CA ILE A 13 8.48 -13.12 2.35
C ILE A 13 10.00 -13.26 2.46
N ALA A 14 10.74 -13.22 1.34
CA ALA A 14 12.17 -13.46 1.35
C ALA A 14 12.93 -12.89 0.15
N ASP A 15 12.64 -11.68 -0.33
CA ASP A 15 13.48 -11.07 -1.39
C ASP A 15 13.78 -9.59 -1.11
N ALA A 16 15.06 -9.25 -1.31
CA ALA A 16 15.78 -8.10 -0.76
C ALA A 16 15.45 -6.72 -1.37
N ASN A 17 14.20 -6.45 -1.79
CA ASN A 17 13.80 -5.23 -2.49
C ASN A 17 12.56 -4.54 -1.87
N ASP A 18 12.58 -4.29 -0.57
CA ASP A 18 11.59 -3.43 0.08
C ASP A 18 11.73 -1.98 -0.44
N LYS A 19 10.70 -1.44 -1.12
CA LYS A 19 10.62 -0.02 -1.51
C LYS A 19 9.56 0.72 -0.70
N ASN A 20 9.65 2.05 -0.62
CA ASN A 20 8.64 2.85 0.05
C ASN A 20 7.39 2.97 -0.83
N LEU A 21 6.20 2.90 -0.22
CA LEU A 21 4.94 3.09 -0.94
C LEU A 21 4.86 4.45 -1.64
N ALA A 22 5.51 5.48 -1.09
CA ALA A 22 5.55 6.82 -1.70
C ALA A 22 6.35 6.89 -3.02
N ASP A 23 7.26 5.95 -3.26
CA ASP A 23 8.12 5.92 -4.46
C ASP A 23 7.60 4.99 -5.55
N ILE A 24 6.49 4.28 -5.30
CA ILE A 24 5.87 3.41 -6.30
C ILE A 24 5.17 4.25 -7.37
N PRO A 25 5.37 3.93 -8.66
CA PRO A 25 4.66 4.61 -9.73
C PRO A 25 3.16 4.31 -9.70
N VAL A 26 2.37 5.32 -10.05
CA VAL A 26 0.90 5.23 -10.13
C VAL A 26 0.49 4.13 -11.11
N GLY A 27 -0.49 3.33 -10.71
CA GLY A 27 -1.03 2.23 -11.51
C GLY A 27 -0.34 0.88 -11.31
N LYS A 28 0.78 0.81 -10.58
CA LYS A 28 1.42 -0.46 -10.25
C LYS A 28 0.81 -1.12 -9.00
N PRO A 29 0.44 -2.41 -9.06
CA PRO A 29 0.09 -3.17 -7.87
C PRO A 29 1.35 -3.50 -7.06
N CYS A 30 1.23 -3.38 -5.75
CA CYS A 30 2.29 -3.72 -4.81
C CYS A 30 1.71 -4.33 -3.54
N VAL A 31 2.54 -5.04 -2.79
CA VAL A 31 2.15 -5.75 -1.58
C VAL A 31 2.88 -5.16 -0.39
N ILE A 32 2.17 -4.90 0.69
CA ILE A 32 2.76 -4.40 1.94
C ILE A 32 3.59 -5.50 2.61
N THR A 33 4.88 -5.23 2.81
CA THR A 33 5.80 -6.11 3.55
C THR A 33 5.92 -5.69 5.01
N LYS A 34 6.08 -4.38 5.26
CA LYS A 34 6.23 -3.80 6.60
C LYS A 34 5.53 -2.45 6.71
N VAL A 35 4.99 -2.19 7.90
CA VAL A 35 4.42 -0.89 8.27
C VAL A 35 5.24 -0.36 9.44
N ASN A 36 6.11 0.60 9.17
CA ASN A 36 6.84 1.35 10.17
C ASN A 36 6.09 2.65 10.51
N GLY A 37 6.55 3.36 11.52
CA GLY A 37 5.95 4.61 11.99
C GLY A 37 5.48 4.53 13.45
N ASP A 38 4.93 5.64 13.93
CA ASP A 38 4.47 5.75 15.31
C ASP A 38 3.40 4.72 15.66
N ARG A 39 3.37 4.29 16.93
CA ARG A 39 2.40 3.30 17.44
C ARG A 39 0.96 3.68 17.10
N THR A 40 0.62 4.96 17.23
CA THR A 40 -0.73 5.49 16.93
C THR A 40 -1.05 5.41 15.44
N VAL A 41 -0.12 5.82 14.59
CA VAL A 41 -0.28 5.82 13.13
C VAL A 41 -0.39 4.39 12.62
N ARG A 42 0.52 3.52 13.03
CA ARG A 42 0.50 2.10 12.68
C ARG A 42 -0.82 1.42 13.05
N LYS A 43 -1.34 1.68 14.26
CA LYS A 43 -2.62 1.12 14.70
C LYS A 43 -3.76 1.58 13.78
N ARG A 44 -3.85 2.89 13.51
CA ARG A 44 -4.86 3.45 12.60
C ARG A 44 -4.78 2.86 11.19
N LEU A 45 -3.57 2.73 10.63
CA LEU A 45 -3.37 2.14 9.30
C LEU A 45 -3.84 0.68 9.27
N MET A 46 -3.54 -0.10 10.32
CA MET A 46 -4.00 -1.48 10.45
C MET A 46 -5.52 -1.57 10.60
N ASP A 47 -6.13 -0.70 11.40
CA ASP A 47 -7.60 -0.60 11.55
C ASP A 47 -8.27 -0.23 10.20
N MET A 48 -7.59 0.58 9.39
CA MET A 48 -7.95 0.96 8.02
C MET A 48 -7.59 -0.11 6.97
N GLY A 49 -7.13 -1.31 7.34
CA GLY A 49 -6.90 -2.42 6.42
C GLY A 49 -5.53 -2.44 5.71
N LEU A 50 -4.62 -1.51 6.02
CA LEU A 50 -3.22 -1.53 5.56
C LEU A 50 -2.40 -2.47 6.44
N THR A 51 -2.60 -3.77 6.21
CA THR A 51 -1.91 -4.85 6.92
C THR A 51 -0.81 -5.47 6.07
N ARG A 52 0.10 -6.24 6.68
CA ARG A 52 1.06 -7.03 5.90
C ARG A 52 0.34 -7.96 4.93
N ASN A 53 0.97 -8.27 3.81
CA ASN A 53 0.43 -9.14 2.77
C ASN A 53 -0.87 -8.59 2.16
N THR A 54 -1.11 -7.28 2.26
CA THR A 54 -2.25 -6.64 1.62
C THR A 54 -1.80 -6.04 0.30
N MET A 55 -2.52 -6.36 -0.76
CA MET A 55 -2.34 -5.75 -2.08
C MET A 55 -2.90 -4.32 -2.06
N VAL A 56 -2.08 -3.39 -2.54
CA VAL A 56 -2.42 -1.98 -2.67
C VAL A 56 -2.01 -1.46 -4.04
N THR A 57 -2.76 -0.50 -4.56
CA THR A 57 -2.47 0.09 -5.87
C THR A 57 -2.63 1.60 -5.79
N ILE A 58 -1.60 2.34 -6.15
CA ILE A 58 -1.66 3.79 -6.18
C ILE A 58 -2.50 4.20 -7.38
N THR A 59 -3.60 4.90 -7.12
CA THR A 59 -4.52 5.34 -8.18
C THR A 59 -4.17 6.75 -8.62
N LYS A 60 -3.88 7.64 -7.66
CA LYS A 60 -3.55 9.03 -7.93
C LYS A 60 -2.61 9.56 -6.86
N VAL A 61 -1.80 10.54 -7.25
CA VAL A 61 -1.06 11.39 -6.34
C VAL A 61 -1.61 12.80 -6.52
N ALA A 62 -1.80 13.52 -5.42
CA ALA A 62 -2.22 14.92 -5.50
C ALA A 62 -1.23 15.75 -6.32
N PRO A 63 -1.67 16.84 -6.98
CA PRO A 63 -0.82 17.66 -7.85
C PRO A 63 0.40 18.27 -7.14
N LEU A 64 0.34 18.42 -5.81
CA LEU A 64 1.44 18.93 -4.97
C LEU A 64 2.29 17.81 -4.33
N GLY A 65 1.98 16.54 -4.60
CA GLY A 65 2.69 15.37 -4.08
C GLY A 65 2.13 14.78 -2.78
N ASP A 66 1.15 15.42 -2.14
CA ASP A 66 0.40 14.87 -1.00
C ASP A 66 -1.04 15.41 -0.96
N PRO A 67 -2.02 14.62 -0.50
CA PRO A 67 -1.97 13.21 -0.10
C PRO A 67 -1.91 12.21 -1.29
N LEU A 68 -1.63 10.94 -1.01
CA LEU A 68 -1.66 9.85 -2.00
C LEU A 68 -2.99 9.08 -1.91
N GLU A 69 -3.61 8.84 -3.06
CA GLU A 69 -4.77 7.97 -3.19
C GLU A 69 -4.36 6.58 -3.64
N LEU A 70 -4.78 5.59 -2.86
CA LEU A 70 -4.52 4.18 -3.12
C LEU A 70 -5.78 3.35 -2.94
N VAL A 71 -5.82 2.19 -3.59
CA VAL A 71 -6.92 1.24 -3.46
C VAL A 71 -6.45 0.09 -2.57
N VAL A 72 -7.22 -0.16 -1.51
CA VAL A 72 -7.01 -1.29 -0.58
C VAL A 72 -8.31 -2.06 -0.52
N ARG A 73 -8.28 -3.39 -0.70
CA ARG A 73 -9.47 -4.26 -0.53
C ARG A 73 -10.72 -3.76 -1.29
N GLY A 74 -10.55 -3.07 -2.41
CA GLY A 74 -11.64 -2.56 -3.24
C GLY A 74 -12.23 -1.19 -2.85
N TYR A 75 -11.63 -0.43 -1.94
CA TYR A 75 -11.99 0.96 -1.67
C TYR A 75 -10.80 1.91 -1.82
N HIS A 76 -11.10 3.18 -2.10
CA HIS A 76 -10.13 4.25 -2.16
C HIS A 76 -9.81 4.75 -0.75
N LEU A 77 -8.52 4.83 -0.46
CA LEU A 77 -7.98 5.33 0.78
C LEU A 77 -6.98 6.43 0.47
N SER A 78 -7.17 7.58 1.08
CA SER A 78 -6.23 8.70 0.99
C SER A 78 -5.36 8.69 2.24
N ILE A 79 -4.06 8.52 2.07
CA ILE A 79 -3.08 8.61 3.15
C ILE A 79 -2.11 9.75 2.90
N ARG A 80 -1.54 10.29 3.98
CA ARG A 80 -0.54 11.35 3.84
C ARG A 80 0.77 10.77 3.32
N LYS A 81 1.55 11.58 2.60
CA LYS A 81 2.87 11.18 2.08
C LYS A 81 3.80 10.68 3.18
N TYR A 82 3.77 11.29 4.37
CA TYR A 82 4.58 10.84 5.49
C TYR A 82 4.24 9.40 5.94
N GLU A 83 2.96 9.00 5.90
CA GLU A 83 2.53 7.63 6.25
C GLU A 83 2.95 6.66 5.16
N ALA A 84 2.80 7.04 3.89
CA ALA A 84 3.26 6.23 2.76
C ALA A 84 4.78 6.00 2.77
N GLN A 85 5.56 6.97 3.26
CA GLN A 85 7.01 6.82 3.40
C GLN A 85 7.41 5.81 4.48
N THR A 86 6.58 5.58 5.50
CA THR A 86 6.90 4.58 6.53
C THR A 86 6.41 3.17 6.18
N ILE A 87 5.65 3.02 5.08
CA ILE A 87 5.17 1.72 4.60
C ILE A 87 6.15 1.18 3.56
N MET A 88 6.66 -0.03 3.82
CA MET A 88 7.47 -0.79 2.89
C MET A 88 6.59 -1.74 2.09
N VAL A 89 6.80 -1.76 0.79
CA VAL A 89 6.08 -2.55 -0.18
C VAL A 89 7.02 -3.24 -1.16
N GLN A 90 6.51 -4.30 -1.77
CA GLN A 90 7.16 -5.02 -2.85
C GLN A 90 6.27 -4.91 -4.10
N GLU A 91 6.87 -4.53 -5.23
CA GLU A 91 6.18 -4.53 -6.52
C GLU A 91 5.77 -5.96 -6.89
N VAL A 92 4.57 -6.11 -7.43
CA VAL A 92 4.09 -7.37 -8.02
C VAL A 92 3.94 -7.11 -9.51
N ASP A 93 4.56 -7.98 -10.33
CA ASP A 93 4.44 -7.96 -11.79
C ASP A 93 3.18 -8.70 -12.25
#